data_AF-A0A6L7X5K0-F1
#
_entry.id   AF-A0A6L7X5K0-F1
#
_cell.length_a   1.000
_cell.length_b   1.000
_cell.length_c   1.000
_cell.angle_alpha   90.00
_cell.angle_beta   90.00
_cell.angle_gamma   90.00
#
_symmetry.space_group_name_H-M   'P 1'
#
loop_
_entity.id
_entity.type
_entity.pdbx_description
1 polymer ?
#
loop_
_entity_poly.entity_id
_entity_poly.type
_entity_poly.pdbx_seq_one_letter_code
_entity_poly.pdbx_strand_id
1 'polypeptide(L)' 'RIFHTYSTYARGLEDFLGTYRFLDVLPKGRDEGDLPWTMAWLQRRDQYGADLVSIEGIE' A
#
# COMPACT_ATOMS: atom_id res chain seq x y z
N ARG A 1 -32.21 -0.33 -2.45
CA ARG A 1 -31.46 -1.33 -3.25
C ARG A 1 -29.99 -0.97 -3.15
N ILE A 2 -29.11 -1.93 -2.85
CA ILE A 2 -27.66 -1.73 -2.89
C ILE A 2 -27.20 -2.24 -4.26
N PHE A 3 -26.46 -1.41 -5.00
CA PHE A 3 -25.93 -1.75 -6.32
C PHE A 3 -24.41 -1.77 -6.24
N HIS A 4 -23.81 -2.75 -6.90
CA HIS A 4 -22.36 -2.85 -7.02
C HIS A 4 -21.90 -2.01 -8.22
N THR A 5 -21.57 -0.74 -7.97
CA THR A 5 -21.26 0.25 -9.01
C THR A 5 -19.82 0.19 -9.49
N TYR A 6 -18.89 -0.26 -8.64
CA TYR A 6 -17.48 -0.33 -8.96
C TYR A 6 -16.78 -1.28 -8.01
N SER A 7 -15.92 -2.13 -8.55
CA SER A 7 -14.95 -2.92 -7.80
C SER A 7 -13.72 -3.07 -8.64
N THR A 8 -12.59 -3.03 -7.96
CA THR A 8 -11.29 -3.19 -8.56
C THR A 8 -10.40 -3.93 -7.58
N TYR A 9 -9.50 -4.75 -8.10
CA TYR A 9 -8.54 -5.50 -7.29
C TYR A 9 -7.15 -4.89 -7.46
N ALA A 10 -6.35 -4.96 -6.39
CA ALA A 10 -5.00 -4.42 -6.34
C ALA A 10 -4.95 -2.95 -6.82
N ARG A 11 -4.26 -2.72 -7.94
CA ARG A 11 -3.88 -1.41 -8.47
C ARG A 11 -4.90 -0.81 -9.45
N GLY A 12 -6.11 -1.34 -9.57
CA GLY A 12 -7.07 -0.76 -10.51
C GLY A 12 -7.76 0.53 -10.04
N LEU A 13 -7.44 1.03 -8.84
CA LEU A 13 -7.83 2.38 -8.36
C LEU A 13 -6.74 3.44 -8.62
N GLU A 14 -5.55 3.04 -9.10
CA GLU A 14 -4.38 3.93 -9.21
C GLU A 14 -4.63 5.15 -10.10
N ASP A 15 -5.50 5.03 -11.10
CA ASP A 15 -5.89 6.15 -11.97
C ASP A 15 -6.58 7.29 -11.21
N PHE A 16 -7.22 6.98 -10.07
CA PHE A 16 -7.83 7.97 -9.20
C PHE A 16 -6.88 8.48 -8.11
N LEU A 17 -5.76 7.78 -7.85
CA LEU A 17 -4.72 8.26 -6.95
C LEU A 17 -3.65 9.02 -7.74
N GLY A 18 -3.87 10.32 -7.90
CA GLY A 18 -2.96 11.20 -8.64
C GLY A 18 -1.49 11.13 -8.21
N THR A 19 -1.22 10.90 -6.92
CA THR A 19 0.15 10.77 -6.38
C THR A 19 0.95 9.68 -7.07
N TYR A 20 0.35 8.51 -7.32
CA TYR A 20 1.08 7.39 -7.92
C TYR A 20 1.46 7.64 -9.38
N ARG A 21 0.65 8.43 -10.10
CA ARG A 21 0.98 8.88 -11.45
C ARG A 21 2.19 9.81 -11.47
N PHE A 22 2.33 10.65 -10.44
CA PHE A 22 3.53 11.48 -10.30
C PHE A 22 4.77 10.65 -9.95
N LEU A 23 4.64 9.61 -9.10
CA LEU A 23 5.77 8.75 -8.76
C LEU A 23 6.28 7.94 -9.96
N ASP A 24 5.41 7.55 -10.90
CA ASP A 24 5.82 6.80 -12.10
C ASP A 24 6.74 7.56 -13.05
N VAL A 25 6.66 8.91 -13.05
CA VAL A 25 7.48 9.75 -13.93
C VAL A 25 8.77 10.22 -13.26
N LEU A 26 8.94 9.98 -11.96
CA LEU A 26 10.18 10.31 -11.27
C LEU A 26 11.31 9.34 -11.69
N PRO A 27 12.58 9.78 -11.70
CA PRO A 27 13.71 8.91 -12.04
C PRO A 27 13.84 7.69 -11.11
N LYS A 28 13.41 7.82 -9.85
CA LYS A 28 13.39 6.73 -8.86
C LYS A 28 12.13 5.86 -8.96
N GLY A 29 11.17 6.25 -9.79
CA GLY A 29 9.86 5.63 -9.86
C GLY A 29 9.18 5.61 -8.50
N ARG A 30 8.51 4.49 -8.21
CA ARG A 30 7.83 4.23 -6.94
C ARG A 30 8.72 3.68 -5.84
N ASP A 31 10.01 3.41 -6.12
CA ASP A 31 10.96 2.85 -5.14
C ASP A 31 10.49 1.52 -4.51
N GLU A 32 9.75 0.69 -5.28
CA GLU A 32 9.18 -0.59 -4.81
C GLU A 32 10.00 -1.82 -5.26
N GLY A 33 11.17 -1.63 -5.88
CA GLY A 33 11.96 -2.71 -6.50
C GLY A 33 12.60 -3.69 -5.50
N ASP A 34 12.92 -3.22 -4.29
CA ASP A 34 13.55 -4.03 -3.23
C ASP A 34 12.53 -4.68 -2.29
N LEU A 35 11.23 -4.46 -2.53
CA LEU A 35 10.17 -5.03 -1.72
C LEU A 35 9.84 -6.47 -2.15
N PRO A 36 9.45 -7.35 -1.21
CA PRO A 36 9.07 -8.72 -1.54
C PRO A 36 7.84 -8.81 -2.46
N TRP A 37 6.97 -7.80 -2.40
CA TRP A 37 5.91 -7.55 -3.38
C TRP A 37 5.53 -6.06 -3.39
N THR A 38 4.86 -5.64 -4.45
CA THR A 38 4.33 -4.28 -4.61
C THR A 38 3.42 -3.89 -3.43
N MET A 39 3.59 -2.69 -2.86
CA MET A 39 2.89 -2.25 -1.65
C MET A 39 3.13 -3.07 -0.38
N ALA A 40 4.25 -3.81 -0.25
CA ALA A 40 4.60 -4.50 1.00
C ALA A 40 4.77 -3.55 2.21
N TRP A 41 4.91 -2.25 1.97
CA TRP A 41 4.92 -1.19 2.98
C TRP A 41 3.53 -0.86 3.56
N LEU A 42 2.44 -1.33 2.95
CA LEU A 42 1.09 -1.07 3.43
C LEU A 42 0.80 -1.91 4.68
N GLN A 43 0.73 -1.24 5.82
CA GLN A 43 0.34 -1.84 7.08
C GLN A 43 -1.06 -1.36 7.46
N ARG A 44 -1.93 -2.29 7.87
CA ARG A 44 -3.27 -1.94 8.33
C ARG A 44 -3.16 -1.28 9.70
N ARG A 45 -4.11 -0.39 10.01
CA ARG A 45 -4.11 0.39 11.26
C ARG A 45 -3.97 -0.47 12.52
N ASP A 46 -4.59 -1.65 12.53
CA ASP A 46 -4.57 -2.63 13.61
C ASP A 46 -3.22 -3.35 13.76
N GLN A 47 -2.41 -3.41 12.70
CA GLN A 47 -1.13 -4.11 12.71
C GLN A 47 0.00 -3.29 13.37
N TYR A 48 -0.10 -1.95 13.38
CA TYR A 48 0.92 -1.11 14.01
C TYR A 48 1.11 -1.40 15.50
N GLY A 49 0.06 -1.80 16.23
CA GLY A 49 0.18 -2.16 17.65
C GLY A 49 0.83 -3.52 17.88
N ALA A 50 0.60 -4.48 16.99
CA ALA A 50 1.21 -5.81 17.07
C ALA A 50 2.69 -5.78 16.70
N ASP A 51 3.08 -4.92 15.75
CA ASP A 51 4.47 -4.78 15.32
C ASP A 51 5.31 -3.94 16.29
N LEU A 52 4.71 -2.97 16.99
CA LEU A 52 5.44 -2.29 18.08
C LEU A 52 5.85 -3.28 19.18
N VAL A 53 5.01 -4.28 19.47
CA VAL A 53 5.33 -5.34 20.44
C VAL A 53 6.43 -6.28 19.93
N SER A 54 6.49 -6.55 18.61
CA SER A 54 7.55 -7.37 18.01
C SER A 54 8.91 -6.64 17.96
N ILE A 55 8.88 -5.30 17.85
CA ILE A 55 10.07 -4.43 17.83
C ILE A 55 10.58 -4.15 19.26
N GLU A 56 9.71 -4.07 20.26
CA GLU A 56 10.08 -3.80 21.66
C GLU A 56 10.62 -5.01 22.43
N GLY A 57 10.75 -6.19 21.81
CA GLY A 57 11.41 -7.33 22.45
C GLY A 57 10.80 -7.69 23.81
N ILE A 58 9.46 -7.61 23.94
CA ILE A 58 8.74 -8.20 25.06
C ILE A 58 8.31 -9.61 24.65
N GLU A 59 9.32 -10.47 24.48
CA GLU A 59 9.44 -11.77 25.16
C GLU A 59 10.84 -11.83 25.80
#